data_AF-A0A7S1K5C0-F1
#
_entry.id   AF-A0A7S1K5C0-F1
#
_cell.length_a   1.000
_cell.length_b   1.000
_cell.length_c   1.000
_cell.angle_alpha   90.00
_cell.angle_beta   90.00
_cell.angle_gamma   90.00
#
_symmetry.space_group_name_H-M   'P 1'
#
loop_
_entity.id
_entity.type
_entity.pdbx_description
1 polymer ?
#
loop_
_entity_poly.entity_id
_entity_poly.type
_entity_poly.pdbx_seq_one_letter_code
_entity_poly.pdbx_strand_id
1 'polypeptide(L)'
;MGNGWETARKKFRSPILTVGPDGTISNLVGNDWAIFKLAHRGCIELIEIDTNHFKGNFPESALIEGCDRPDLLDRDVLNQKELFERNTRSIQWKTLLPRTKLRAHERRYLALKDGGAASAEAASSSSSTDAVLEECGEVTHVRLTIYPDGGVSRLRLYGRPVA
;
A
#
# COMPACT_ATOMS: atom_id res chain seq x y z
N MET A 1 1.81 4.81 20.92
CA MET A 1 2.22 5.17 19.54
C MET A 1 3.63 5.73 19.64
N GLY A 2 4.54 5.37 18.74
CA GLY A 2 5.92 5.84 18.83
C GLY A 2 6.85 5.49 17.68
N ASN A 3 6.53 4.48 16.85
CA ASN A 3 7.44 4.04 15.78
C ASN A 3 6.65 3.67 14.50
N GLY A 4 6.29 4.65 13.68
CA GLY A 4 5.57 4.45 12.41
C GLY A 4 5.43 5.75 11.60
N TRP A 5 4.76 5.68 10.45
CA TRP A 5 4.34 6.85 9.68
C TRP A 5 2.89 7.19 10.05
N GLU A 6 2.62 8.43 10.45
CA GLU A 6 1.28 8.92 10.80
C GLU A 6 1.03 10.29 10.16
N THR A 7 -0.18 10.50 9.64
CA THR A 7 -0.59 11.77 9.02
C THR A 7 -1.68 12.48 9.81
N ALA A 8 -1.80 13.79 9.60
CA ALA A 8 -2.82 14.60 10.24
C ALA A 8 -4.22 14.24 9.73
N ARG A 9 -5.21 14.24 10.63
CA ARG A 9 -6.61 13.99 10.29
C ARG A 9 -7.11 14.99 9.25
N LYS A 10 -7.71 14.51 8.15
CA LYS A 10 -8.35 15.35 7.13
C LYS A 10 -9.57 16.04 7.75
N LYS A 11 -9.67 17.37 7.53
CA LYS A 11 -10.74 18.21 8.08
C LYS A 11 -12.11 17.93 7.45
N PHE A 12 -12.14 17.51 6.20
CA PHE A 12 -13.36 17.32 5.41
C PHE A 12 -13.77 15.84 5.36
N ARG A 13 -14.08 15.25 6.54
CA ARG A 13 -14.60 13.88 6.65
C ARG A 13 -16.13 13.94 6.68
N SER A 14 -16.80 13.14 5.85
CA SER A 14 -18.27 13.04 5.89
C SER A 14 -18.74 12.60 7.29
N PRO A 15 -19.75 13.26 7.88
CA PRO A 15 -20.27 12.88 9.20
C PRO A 15 -20.96 11.50 9.19
N ILE A 16 -21.46 11.10 8.02
CA ILE A 16 -22.08 9.79 7.79
C ILE A 16 -21.17 9.00 6.87
N LEU A 17 -20.73 7.82 7.31
CA LEU A 17 -19.83 6.95 6.56
C LEU A 17 -20.65 5.90 5.80
N THR A 18 -20.43 5.80 4.50
CA THR A 18 -21.12 4.83 3.64
C THR A 18 -20.17 3.69 3.33
N VAL A 19 -20.56 2.47 3.69
CA VAL A 19 -19.81 1.26 3.36
C VAL A 19 -20.10 0.86 1.92
N GLY A 20 -19.05 0.71 1.12
CA GLY A 20 -19.10 0.22 -0.25
C GLY A 20 -19.23 -1.31 -0.30
N PRO A 21 -19.46 -1.86 -1.51
CA PRO A 21 -19.63 -3.30 -1.71
C PRO A 21 -18.37 -4.13 -1.40
N ASP A 22 -17.19 -3.50 -1.42
CA ASP A 22 -15.89 -4.08 -1.09
C ASP A 22 -15.53 -3.95 0.40
N GLY A 23 -16.46 -3.49 1.24
CA GLY A 23 -16.25 -3.27 2.67
C GLY A 23 -15.45 -2.01 3.02
N THR A 24 -14.96 -1.26 2.03
CA THR A 24 -14.29 0.03 2.24
C THR A 24 -15.30 1.17 2.38
N ILE A 25 -14.90 2.29 2.97
CA ILE A 25 -15.76 3.47 3.03
C ILE A 25 -15.68 4.24 1.69
N SER A 26 -16.80 4.29 0.97
CA SER A 26 -16.87 4.80 -0.41
C SER A 26 -16.88 6.33 -0.49
N ASN A 27 -17.35 7.01 0.55
CA ASN A 27 -17.47 8.47 0.61
C ASN A 27 -16.34 9.16 1.39
N LEU A 28 -15.18 8.51 1.53
CA LEU A 28 -13.98 9.17 2.05
C LEU A 28 -13.39 10.12 1.02
N VAL A 29 -13.12 11.35 1.45
CA VAL A 29 -12.49 12.38 0.62
C VAL A 29 -11.04 12.54 1.04
N GLY A 30 -10.15 12.50 0.05
CA GLY A 30 -8.72 12.68 0.24
C GLY A 30 -7.98 11.39 0.60
N ASN A 31 -6.66 11.49 0.54
CA ASN A 31 -5.70 10.46 0.91
C ASN A 31 -4.40 11.12 1.37
N ASP A 32 -3.50 10.29 1.89
CA ASP A 32 -2.08 10.58 2.02
C ASP A 32 -1.29 9.46 1.32
N TRP A 33 -0.07 9.78 0.90
CA TRP A 33 0.76 8.82 0.20
C TRP A 33 2.24 8.97 0.58
N ALA A 34 2.98 7.88 0.41
CA ALA A 34 4.43 7.82 0.52
C ALA A 34 4.99 6.99 -0.64
N ILE A 35 6.08 7.47 -1.25
CA ILE A 35 6.78 6.77 -2.34
C ILE A 35 8.12 6.27 -1.81
N PHE A 36 8.41 5.00 -2.10
CA PHE A 36 9.62 4.31 -1.70
C PHE A 36 10.39 3.88 -2.94
N LYS A 37 11.65 4.27 -3.03
CA LYS A 37 12.61 3.67 -3.98
C LYS A 37 13.09 2.34 -3.41
N LEU A 38 12.97 1.27 -4.19
CA LEU A 38 13.48 -0.04 -3.81
C LEU A 38 15.01 -0.06 -3.96
N ALA A 39 15.67 -0.83 -3.10
CA ALA A 39 17.12 -1.01 -3.18
C ALA A 39 17.53 -1.74 -4.48
N HIS A 40 16.68 -2.64 -4.96
CA HIS A 40 16.85 -3.35 -6.23
C HIS A 40 15.55 -3.28 -7.03
N ARG A 41 15.69 -3.21 -8.35
CA ARG A 41 14.57 -3.49 -9.27
C ARG A 41 14.15 -4.94 -9.05
N GLY A 42 12.86 -5.21 -9.00
CA GLY A 42 12.39 -6.58 -8.71
C GLY A 42 10.89 -6.77 -8.86
N CYS A 43 10.45 -8.01 -8.76
CA CYS A 43 9.02 -8.39 -8.77
C CYS A 43 8.56 -8.63 -7.33
N ILE A 44 7.44 -8.01 -6.93
CA ILE A 44 6.85 -8.18 -5.59
C ILE A 44 5.95 -9.41 -5.57
N GLU A 45 6.11 -10.25 -4.55
CA GLU A 45 5.41 -11.53 -4.40
C GLU A 45 4.52 -11.59 -3.15
N LEU A 46 4.92 -10.86 -2.10
CA LEU A 46 4.20 -10.78 -0.83
C LEU A 46 4.32 -9.36 -0.26
N ILE A 47 3.20 -8.84 0.24
CA ILE A 47 3.13 -7.55 0.92
C ILE A 47 2.68 -7.78 2.36
N GLU A 48 3.36 -7.13 3.30
CA GLU A 48 2.87 -6.97 4.67
C GLU A 48 2.54 -5.49 4.93
N ILE A 49 1.30 -5.22 5.33
CA ILE A 49 0.89 -3.93 5.90
C ILE A 49 0.64 -4.14 7.39
N ASP A 50 1.40 -3.44 8.22
CA ASP A 50 1.36 -3.55 9.68
C ASP A 50 0.80 -2.26 10.29
N THR A 51 -0.36 -2.36 10.95
CA THR A 51 -1.01 -1.27 11.70
C THR A 51 -0.86 -1.44 13.22
N ASN A 52 0.11 -2.24 13.69
CA ASN A 52 0.39 -2.39 15.11
C ASN A 52 0.52 -1.03 15.80
N HIS A 53 0.11 -0.99 17.07
CA HIS A 53 -0.01 0.22 17.90
C HIS A 53 -1.01 1.31 17.42
N PHE A 54 -1.53 1.26 16.19
CA PHE A 54 -2.57 2.16 15.70
C PHE A 54 -3.95 1.53 15.92
N LYS A 55 -4.53 1.77 17.11
CA LYS A 55 -5.79 1.15 17.55
C LYS A 55 -7.04 1.93 17.17
N GLY A 56 -6.92 3.26 17.06
CA GLY A 56 -8.05 4.16 16.75
C GLY A 56 -7.76 5.17 15.64
N ASN A 57 -6.53 5.18 15.14
CA ASN A 57 -6.00 6.10 14.13
C ASN A 57 -5.23 5.36 13.03
N PHE A 58 -5.49 4.07 12.82
CA PHE A 58 -5.05 3.36 11.62
C PHE A 58 -5.86 3.86 10.42
N PRO A 59 -5.30 3.83 9.20
CA PRO A 59 -6.06 4.19 8.02
C PRO A 59 -7.19 3.20 7.75
N GLU A 60 -8.26 3.71 7.17
CA GLU A 60 -9.44 2.92 6.87
C GLU A 60 -9.14 1.84 5.83
N SER A 61 -8.41 2.21 4.79
CA SER A 61 -7.95 1.32 3.73
C SER A 61 -6.64 1.82 3.14
N ALA A 62 -5.96 0.96 2.39
CA ALA A 62 -4.75 1.32 1.66
C ALA A 62 -4.74 0.74 0.23
N LEU A 63 -4.07 1.43 -0.68
CA LEU A 63 -3.77 1.04 -2.05
C LEU A 63 -2.25 1.01 -2.19
N ILE A 64 -1.71 -0.01 -2.85
CA ILE A 64 -0.27 -0.07 -3.18
C ILE A 64 -0.12 -0.19 -4.68
N GLU A 65 0.74 0.66 -5.23
CA GLU A 65 1.05 0.70 -6.64
C GLU A 65 2.55 0.68 -6.87
N GLY A 66 2.98 0.10 -7.98
CA GLY A 66 4.37 0.06 -8.40
C GLY A 66 4.59 0.82 -9.70
N CYS A 67 5.81 1.31 -9.91
CA CYS A 67 6.25 1.75 -11.23
C CYS A 67 7.70 1.32 -11.48
N ASP A 68 8.02 1.15 -12.76
CA ASP A 68 9.34 0.74 -13.21
C ASP A 68 10.04 1.93 -13.87
N ARG A 69 11.05 2.45 -13.17
CA ARG A 69 11.81 3.64 -13.54
C ARG A 69 13.30 3.42 -13.28
N PRO A 70 13.97 2.55 -14.08
CA PRO A 70 15.41 2.33 -13.95
C PRO A 70 16.22 3.60 -14.24
N ASP A 71 15.70 4.49 -15.09
CA ASP A 71 16.29 5.79 -15.44
C ASP A 71 16.43 6.79 -14.28
N LEU A 72 15.79 6.49 -13.14
CA LEU A 72 15.84 7.31 -11.93
C LEU A 72 16.77 6.74 -10.85
N LEU A 73 17.30 5.53 -11.04
CA LEU A 73 18.06 4.83 -9.99
C LEU A 73 19.39 5.52 -9.65
N ASP A 74 20.01 6.22 -10.59
CA ASP A 74 21.27 6.94 -10.34
C ASP A 74 21.07 8.40 -9.89
N ARG A 75 19.82 8.88 -9.85
CA ARG A 75 19.51 10.25 -9.44
C ARG A 75 19.46 10.36 -7.92
N ASP A 76 19.83 11.51 -7.37
CA ASP A 76 19.67 11.77 -5.94
C ASP A 76 18.19 11.89 -5.55
N VAL A 77 17.95 11.79 -4.24
CA VAL A 77 16.60 11.75 -3.65
C VAL A 77 15.80 13.04 -3.92
N LEU A 78 16.45 14.21 -3.95
CA LEU A 78 15.74 15.48 -4.13
C LEU A 78 15.24 15.63 -5.58
N ASN A 79 16.08 15.27 -6.55
CA ASN A 79 15.70 15.29 -7.97
C ASN A 79 14.59 14.27 -8.27
N GLN A 80 14.67 13.08 -7.67
CA GLN A 80 13.58 12.10 -7.79
C GLN A 80 12.29 12.63 -7.15
N LYS A 81 12.37 13.21 -5.94
CA LYS A 81 11.21 13.79 -5.25
C LYS A 81 10.51 14.85 -6.12
N GLU A 82 11.27 15.81 -6.66
CA GLU A 82 10.72 16.87 -7.51
C GLU A 82 10.03 16.30 -8.75
N LEU A 83 10.62 15.26 -9.37
CA LEU A 83 10.01 14.57 -10.50
C LEU A 83 8.70 13.90 -10.10
N PHE A 84 8.69 13.11 -9.03
CA PHE A 84 7.49 12.42 -8.55
C PHE A 84 6.39 13.41 -8.19
N GLU A 85 6.68 14.50 -7.49
CA GLU A 85 5.69 15.51 -7.10
C GLU A 85 5.09 16.25 -8.30
N ARG A 86 5.91 16.65 -9.27
CA ARG A 86 5.43 17.35 -10.48
C ARG A 86 4.67 16.44 -11.44
N ASN A 87 5.07 15.16 -11.51
CA ASN A 87 4.63 14.21 -12.53
C ASN A 87 3.84 13.03 -11.96
N THR A 88 3.33 13.12 -10.72
CA THR A 88 2.66 11.96 -10.07
C THR A 88 1.58 11.33 -10.95
N ARG A 89 0.87 12.16 -11.74
CA ARG A 89 -0.21 11.73 -12.65
C ARG A 89 0.27 11.17 -13.99
N SER A 90 1.46 11.56 -14.46
CA SER A 90 2.00 11.10 -15.74
C SER A 90 2.85 9.83 -15.59
N ILE A 91 3.23 9.48 -14.36
CA ILE A 91 3.87 8.19 -14.06
C ILE A 91 2.84 7.08 -14.19
N GLN A 92 3.18 6.05 -14.96
CA GLN A 92 2.37 4.84 -15.12
C GLN A 92 2.50 3.98 -13.86
N TRP A 93 1.67 4.27 -12.87
CA TRP A 93 1.47 3.43 -11.70
C TRP A 93 0.61 2.23 -12.07
N LYS A 94 1.09 1.05 -11.72
CA LYS A 94 0.36 -0.21 -11.84
C LYS A 94 -0.05 -0.67 -10.45
N THR A 95 -1.28 -1.13 -10.30
CA THR A 95 -1.77 -1.66 -9.03
C THR A 95 -0.99 -2.92 -8.64
N LEU A 96 -0.43 -2.93 -7.43
CA LEU A 96 0.14 -4.12 -6.78
C LEU A 96 -0.86 -4.72 -5.81
N LEU A 97 -1.53 -3.85 -5.05
CA LEU A 97 -2.60 -4.22 -4.12
C LEU A 97 -3.76 -3.24 -4.33
N PRO A 98 -4.96 -3.70 -4.78
CA PRO A 98 -6.12 -2.83 -4.90
C PRO A 98 -6.51 -2.23 -3.55
N ARG A 99 -7.34 -1.19 -3.56
CA ARG A 99 -7.78 -0.53 -2.32
C ARG A 99 -8.38 -1.56 -1.36
N THR A 100 -7.69 -1.80 -0.26
CA THR A 100 -7.97 -2.91 0.67
C THR A 100 -8.29 -2.36 2.04
N LYS A 101 -9.37 -2.86 2.64
CA LYS A 101 -9.76 -2.57 4.01
C LYS A 101 -8.66 -3.02 4.99
N LEU A 102 -8.29 -2.14 5.92
CA LEU A 102 -7.34 -2.46 6.99
C LEU A 102 -8.05 -2.59 8.33
N ARG A 103 -7.41 -3.26 9.30
CA ARG A 103 -7.91 -3.36 10.68
C ARG A 103 -6.93 -2.73 11.66
N ALA A 104 -7.46 -2.44 12.85
CA ALA A 104 -6.70 -1.88 13.94
C ALA A 104 -5.71 -2.91 14.48
N HIS A 105 -4.46 -2.50 14.72
CA HIS A 105 -3.49 -3.36 15.41
C HIS A 105 -3.30 -4.74 14.76
N GLU A 106 -3.19 -4.77 13.44
CA GLU A 106 -3.12 -5.99 12.66
C GLU A 106 -1.87 -6.01 11.77
N ARG A 107 -1.25 -7.19 11.66
CA ARG A 107 -0.27 -7.48 10.61
C ARG A 107 -1.00 -8.23 9.51
N ARG A 108 -1.17 -7.59 8.36
CA ARG A 108 -1.88 -8.19 7.22
C ARG A 108 -0.88 -8.60 6.15
N TYR A 109 -0.86 -9.88 5.84
CA TYR A 109 -0.06 -10.46 4.77
C TYR A 109 -0.94 -10.74 3.56
N LEU A 110 -0.47 -10.33 2.39
CA LEU A 110 -1.18 -10.43 1.13
C LEU A 110 -0.18 -11.05 0.15
N ALA A 111 -0.57 -12.13 -0.52
CA ALA A 111 0.27 -12.82 -1.50
C ALA A 111 -0.33 -12.70 -2.92
N LEU A 112 0.50 -12.92 -3.93
CA LEU A 112 0.05 -13.07 -5.32
C LEU A 112 -1.03 -14.13 -5.43
N LYS A 113 -1.95 -13.94 -6.37
CA LYS A 113 -2.96 -14.94 -6.71
C LYS A 113 -2.21 -16.16 -7.25
N ASP A 114 -2.31 -17.28 -6.53
CA ASP A 114 -1.58 -18.51 -6.82
C ASP A 114 -1.46 -18.79 -8.32
N GLY A 115 -0.22 -18.81 -8.80
CA GLY A 115 0.21 -19.72 -9.84
C GLY A 115 0.72 -21.04 -9.24
N GLY A 116 -0.02 -21.64 -8.31
CA GLY A 116 0.22 -23.00 -7.80
C GLY A 116 0.98 -23.14 -6.46
N ALA A 117 0.25 -23.62 -5.44
CA ALA A 117 0.68 -24.49 -4.34
C ALA A 117 1.85 -24.05 -3.41
N ALA A 118 1.52 -23.24 -2.38
CA ALA A 118 1.95 -23.36 -0.96
C ALA A 118 1.67 -22.01 -0.27
N SER A 119 0.95 -21.86 0.86
CA SER A 119 0.77 -22.71 2.03
C SER A 119 -0.51 -22.26 2.77
N ALA A 120 -1.39 -23.22 3.05
CA ALA A 120 -2.78 -23.01 3.44
C ALA A 120 -3.04 -22.89 4.96
N GLU A 121 -2.07 -22.47 5.78
CA GLU A 121 -2.20 -22.58 7.25
C GLU A 121 -2.30 -21.25 8.03
N ALA A 122 -2.41 -20.10 7.35
CA ALA A 122 -2.62 -18.80 8.02
C ALA A 122 -4.02 -18.18 7.79
N ALA A 123 -4.92 -18.86 7.07
CA ALA A 123 -6.18 -18.31 6.59
C ALA A 123 -7.43 -18.75 7.40
N SER A 124 -7.28 -19.13 8.67
CA SER A 124 -8.42 -19.60 9.49
C SER A 124 -8.90 -18.55 10.51
N SER A 125 -9.43 -17.42 10.03
CA SER A 125 -10.50 -16.68 10.76
C SER A 125 -11.14 -15.54 9.93
N SER A 126 -12.22 -15.90 9.22
CA SER A 126 -13.45 -15.13 8.95
C SER A 126 -13.45 -13.80 8.16
N SER A 127 -14.33 -13.82 7.15
CA SER A 127 -14.99 -12.72 6.43
C SER A 127 -14.31 -12.25 5.13
N SER A 128 -14.78 -12.86 4.04
CA SER A 128 -14.63 -12.53 2.62
C SER A 128 -14.35 -11.05 2.30
N THR A 129 -13.08 -10.70 2.19
CA THR A 129 -12.54 -9.57 1.40
C THR A 129 -11.03 -9.84 1.19
N ASP A 130 -10.70 -11.03 0.68
CA ASP A 130 -9.29 -11.37 0.43
C ASP A 130 -8.84 -10.61 -0.80
N ALA A 131 -8.42 -9.37 -0.58
CA ALA A 131 -7.62 -8.65 -1.55
C ALA A 131 -6.41 -9.52 -1.88
N VAL A 132 -6.25 -9.82 -3.16
CA VAL A 132 -5.14 -10.61 -3.66
C VAL A 132 -4.20 -9.66 -4.39
N LEU A 133 -2.89 -9.89 -4.30
CA LEU A 133 -1.95 -9.11 -5.09
C LEU A 133 -2.15 -9.34 -6.59
N GLU A 134 -1.94 -8.27 -7.33
CA GLU A 134 -1.91 -8.26 -8.78
C GLU A 134 -0.46 -8.36 -9.29
N GLU A 135 -0.24 -9.14 -10.34
CA GLU A 135 1.06 -9.21 -11.00
C GLU A 135 1.33 -7.91 -11.76
N CYS A 136 2.28 -7.12 -11.25
CA CYS A 136 2.64 -5.81 -11.79
C CYS A 136 3.89 -5.83 -12.69
N GLY A 137 4.61 -6.96 -12.71
CA GLY A 137 5.94 -7.08 -13.29
C GLY A 137 7.03 -6.44 -12.42
N GLU A 138 8.15 -6.08 -13.05
CA GLU A 138 9.29 -5.44 -12.40
C GLU A 138 8.95 -4.03 -11.92
N VAL A 139 9.43 -3.65 -10.74
CA VAL A 139 9.24 -2.32 -10.16
C VAL A 139 10.54 -1.81 -9.57
N THR A 140 10.74 -0.50 -9.62
CA THR A 140 11.83 0.21 -8.91
C THR A 140 11.32 1.11 -7.81
N HIS A 141 10.05 1.52 -7.89
CA HIS A 141 9.41 2.37 -6.88
C HIS A 141 8.03 1.83 -6.54
N VAL A 142 7.64 2.04 -5.28
CA VAL A 142 6.33 1.67 -4.77
C VAL A 142 5.68 2.85 -4.06
N ARG A 143 4.41 3.08 -4.34
CA ARG A 143 3.57 4.08 -3.68
C ARG A 143 2.60 3.37 -2.74
N LEU A 144 2.66 3.73 -1.46
CA LEU A 144 1.59 3.44 -0.50
C LEU A 144 0.65 4.63 -0.45
N THR A 145 -0.63 4.41 -0.69
CA THR A 145 -1.68 5.41 -0.50
C THR A 145 -2.62 4.94 0.61
N ILE A 146 -2.86 5.77 1.63
CA ILE A 146 -3.76 5.49 2.73
C ILE A 146 -5.00 6.40 2.67
N TYR A 147 -6.15 5.85 3.08
CA TYR A 147 -7.42 6.56 3.01
C TYR A 147 -8.09 6.69 4.38
N PRO A 148 -8.64 7.86 4.73
CA PRO A 148 -8.31 9.17 4.18
C PRO A 148 -6.98 9.72 4.75
N ASP A 149 -6.58 9.20 5.91
CA ASP A 149 -5.47 9.59 6.79
C ASP A 149 -5.24 8.45 7.78
N GLY A 150 -4.16 8.52 8.56
CA GLY A 150 -3.93 7.62 9.68
C GLY A 150 -2.47 7.19 9.83
N GLY A 151 -2.26 6.14 10.61
CA GLY A 151 -0.95 5.61 10.93
C GLY A 151 -0.71 4.18 10.47
N VAL A 152 0.47 3.96 9.88
CA VAL A 152 1.00 2.64 9.49
C VAL A 152 2.32 2.42 10.22
N SER A 153 2.46 1.28 10.88
CA SER A 153 3.68 0.92 11.58
C SER A 153 4.77 0.50 10.60
N ARG A 154 4.50 -0.48 9.74
CA ARG A 154 5.47 -0.96 8.74
C ARG A 154 4.78 -1.30 7.43
N LEU A 155 5.51 -1.11 6.35
CA LEU A 155 5.26 -1.72 5.06
C LEU A 155 6.46 -2.62 4.75
N ARG A 156 6.22 -3.88 4.39
CA ARG A 156 7.26 -4.78 3.88
C ARG A 156 6.83 -5.30 2.53
N LEU A 157 7.78 -5.28 1.60
CA LEU A 157 7.60 -5.71 0.22
C LEU A 157 8.61 -6.82 -0.02
N TYR A 158 8.11 -8.05 -0.08
CA TYR A 158 8.91 -9.25 -0.32
C TYR A 158 8.80 -9.62 -1.79
N GLY A 159 9.92 -10.03 -2.36
CA GLY A 159 9.98 -10.35 -3.77
C GLY A 159 11.38 -10.73 -4.20
N ARG A 160 11.53 -10.94 -5.51
CA ARG A 160 12.81 -11.31 -6.11
C ARG A 160 13.42 -10.12 -6.85
N PRO A 161 14.71 -9.81 -6.64
CA PRO A 161 15.41 -8.85 -7.46
C PRO A 161 15.53 -9.39 -8.90
N VAL A 162 15.51 -8.48 -9.87
CA VAL A 162 15.87 -8.78 -11.26
C VAL A 162 17.28 -8.24 -11.52
N ALA A 163 18.06 -9.01 -12.29
CA ALA A 163 19.47 -8.72 -12.59
C ALA A 163 19.61 -7.54 -13.56
#